data_AF-A0A661R215-F1
#
_entry.id   AF-A0A661R215-F1
#
_cell.length_a   1.000
_cell.length_b   1.000
_cell.length_c   1.000
_cell.angle_alpha   90.00
_cell.angle_beta   90.00
_cell.angle_gamma   90.00
#
_symmetry.space_group_name_H-M   'P 1'
#
loop_
_entity.id
_entity.type
_entity.pdbx_description
1 polymer ?
#
loop_
_entity_poly.entity_id
_entity_poly.type
_entity_poly.pdbx_seq_one_letter_code
_entity_poly.pdbx_strand_id
1 'polypeptide(L)'
;MRNGIPGQIPDNASVLTDLGVMYRRKGQFRKAIKSFGRAIQANPRQEAAYFNKGVVFLHDINDRENAIKAWEDLLRVNPMAKVQSGELVMELVQNIKRKKLP
;
A
#
# COMPACT_ATOMS: atom_id res chain seq x y z
N MET A 1 13.62 -1.18 -25.05
CA MET A 1 14.78 -1.78 -24.37
C MET A 1 14.95 -1.07 -23.03
N ARG A 2 14.77 -1.76 -21.89
CA ARG A 2 15.01 -1.16 -20.57
C ARG A 2 16.43 -1.49 -20.14
N ASN A 3 17.34 -0.54 -20.34
CA ASN A 3 18.73 -0.63 -19.86
C ASN A 3 18.74 -0.32 -18.37
N GLY A 4 18.72 -1.35 -17.52
CA GLY A 4 18.90 -1.20 -16.07
C GLY A 4 20.39 -1.18 -15.73
N ILE A 5 20.91 -0.03 -15.34
CA ILE A 5 22.28 0.15 -14.85
C ILE A 5 22.33 -0.31 -13.37
N PRO A 6 23.33 -1.11 -12.94
CA PRO A 6 23.49 -1.48 -11.53
C PRO A 6 23.75 -0.23 -10.69
N GLY A 7 22.84 0.10 -9.76
CA GLY A 7 22.97 1.24 -8.85
C GLY A 7 21.86 2.28 -8.94
N GLN A 8 20.97 2.21 -9.93
CA GLN A 8 19.76 3.03 -9.92
C GLN A 8 18.70 2.39 -9.03
N ILE A 9 18.23 3.16 -8.06
CA ILE A 9 17.07 2.77 -7.27
C ILE A 9 15.91 2.60 -8.25
N PRO A 10 15.22 1.44 -8.29
CA PRO A 10 14.24 1.19 -9.34
C PRO A 10 13.12 2.24 -9.27
N ASP A 11 12.96 3.06 -10.31
CA ASP A 11 11.79 3.91 -10.53
C ASP A 11 10.62 3.12 -11.16
N ASN A 12 10.75 1.79 -11.20
CA ASN A 12 9.64 0.92 -11.53
C ASN A 12 8.77 0.70 -10.29
N ALA A 13 7.54 1.22 -10.33
CA ALA A 13 6.58 1.12 -9.23
C ALA A 13 6.33 -0.31 -8.74
N SER A 14 6.35 -1.31 -9.62
CA SER A 14 6.15 -2.71 -9.21
C SER A 14 7.33 -3.21 -8.38
N VAL A 15 8.57 -2.89 -8.78
CA VAL A 15 9.78 -3.28 -8.02
C VAL A 15 9.83 -2.56 -6.67
N LEU A 16 9.43 -1.29 -6.62
CA LEU A 16 9.31 -0.55 -5.35
C LEU A 16 8.22 -1.13 -4.44
N THR A 17 7.14 -1.64 -5.02
CA THR A 17 6.08 -2.35 -4.29
C THR A 17 6.62 -3.64 -3.71
N ASP A 18 7.30 -4.47 -4.51
CA ASP A 18 7.90 -5.72 -4.04
C ASP A 18 8.95 -5.48 -2.96
N LEU A 19 9.77 -4.43 -3.11
CA LEU A 19 10.72 -4.01 -2.09
C LEU A 19 10.02 -3.62 -0.78
N GLY A 20 8.88 -2.93 -0.87
CA GLY A 20 8.05 -2.61 0.29
C GLY A 20 7.53 -3.86 1.00
N VAL A 21 7.05 -4.84 0.24
CA VAL A 21 6.63 -6.14 0.78
C VAL A 21 7.80 -6.87 1.46
N MET A 22 9.00 -6.84 0.85
CA MET A 22 10.20 -7.44 1.43
C MET A 22 10.61 -6.75 2.74
N TYR A 23 10.55 -5.42 2.81
CA TYR A 23 10.81 -4.70 4.06
C TYR A 23 9.79 -5.03 5.14
N ARG A 24 8.51 -5.13 4.78
CA ARG A 24 7.45 -5.54 5.71
C ARG A 24 7.75 -6.92 6.30
N ARG A 25 8.08 -7.91 5.46
CA ARG A 25 8.44 -9.27 5.89
C ARG A 25 9.64 -9.31 6.83
N LYS A 26 10.56 -8.34 6.73
CA LYS A 26 11.72 -8.19 7.61
C LYS A 26 11.44 -7.35 8.88
N GLY A 27 10.19 -6.97 9.15
CA GLY A 27 9.83 -6.10 10.28
C GLY A 27 10.23 -4.63 10.11
N GLN A 28 10.70 -4.23 8.91
CA GLN A 28 11.21 -2.88 8.65
C GLN A 28 10.08 -1.96 8.15
N PHE A 29 9.04 -1.78 8.96
CA PHE A 29 7.78 -1.17 8.55
C PHE A 29 7.92 0.26 7.99
N ARG A 30 8.78 1.10 8.59
CA ARG A 30 9.04 2.47 8.08
C ARG A 30 9.66 2.44 6.67
N LYS A 31 10.53 1.47 6.37
CA LYS A 31 11.11 1.30 5.03
C LYS A 31 10.09 0.74 4.04
N ALA A 32 9.19 -0.13 4.50
CA ALA A 32 8.08 -0.61 3.70
C ALA A 32 7.18 0.55 3.25
N ILE A 33 6.73 1.39 4.19
CA ILE A 33 5.91 2.57 3.91
C ILE A 33 6.62 3.54 2.96
N LYS A 34 7.92 3.80 3.17
CA LYS A 34 8.70 4.66 2.27
C LYS A 34 8.76 4.08 0.85
N SER A 35 8.91 2.76 0.72
CA SER A 35 8.98 2.09 -0.59
C SER A 35 7.65 2.13 -1.32
N PHE A 36 6.54 1.88 -0.62
CA PHE A 36 5.20 2.06 -1.17
C PHE A 36 4.92 3.51 -1.57
N GLY A 37 5.34 4.48 -0.75
CA GLY A 37 5.23 5.90 -1.08
C GLY A 37 5.97 6.27 -2.38
N ARG A 38 7.17 5.71 -2.59
CA ARG A 38 7.91 5.90 -3.84
C ARG A 38 7.25 5.18 -5.02
N ALA A 39 6.70 3.98 -4.81
CA ALA A 39 5.95 3.28 -5.85
C ALA A 39 4.74 4.11 -6.33
N ILE A 40 4.02 4.72 -5.38
CA ILE A 40 2.89 5.63 -5.64
C ILE A 40 3.34 6.87 -6.43
N GLN A 41 4.48 7.47 -6.09
CA GLN A 41 5.02 8.62 -6.82
C GLN A 41 5.44 8.24 -8.25
N ALA A 42 6.07 7.07 -8.42
CA ALA A 42 6.50 6.59 -9.72
C ALA A 42 5.31 6.20 -10.63
N ASN A 43 4.25 5.62 -10.05
CA ASN A 43 3.02 5.32 -10.74
C ASN A 43 1.80 5.46 -9.80
N PRO A 44 1.04 6.56 -9.90
CA PRO A 44 -0.17 6.76 -9.10
C PRO A 44 -1.28 5.73 -9.34
N ARG A 45 -1.20 4.92 -10.41
CA ARG A 45 -2.12 3.80 -10.67
C ARG A 45 -1.66 2.48 -10.08
N GLN A 46 -0.56 2.46 -9.32
CA GLN A 46 -0.06 1.23 -8.68
C GLN A 46 -0.89 0.88 -7.43
N GLU A 47 -2.07 0.28 -7.65
CA GLU A 47 -3.04 -0.04 -6.60
C GLU A 47 -2.46 -0.85 -5.44
N ALA A 48 -1.64 -1.86 -5.77
CA ALA A 48 -0.98 -2.71 -4.78
C ALA A 48 -0.10 -1.95 -3.78
N ALA A 49 0.49 -0.81 -4.17
CA ALA A 49 1.32 -0.01 -3.27
C ALA A 49 0.47 0.68 -2.19
N TYR A 50 -0.67 1.26 -2.57
CA TYR A 50 -1.62 1.84 -1.62
C TYR A 50 -2.18 0.77 -0.68
N PHE A 51 -2.62 -0.36 -1.25
CA PHE A 51 -3.21 -1.44 -0.46
C PHE A 51 -2.23 -1.98 0.58
N ASN A 52 -1.00 -2.32 0.16
CA ASN A 52 0.02 -2.84 1.06
C ASN A 52 0.49 -1.80 2.09
N LYS A 53 0.51 -0.50 1.74
CA LYS A 53 0.77 0.57 2.71
C LYS A 53 -0.30 0.61 3.80
N GLY A 54 -1.57 0.47 3.44
CA GLY A 54 -2.68 0.37 4.40
C GLY A 54 -2.57 -0.85 5.30
N VAL A 55 -2.20 -2.00 4.74
CA VAL A 55 -1.95 -3.25 5.49
C VAL A 55 -0.83 -3.07 6.52
N VAL A 56 0.28 -2.41 6.16
CA VAL A 56 1.38 -2.15 7.11
C VAL A 56 0.92 -1.26 8.25
N PHE A 57 0.20 -0.18 7.95
CA PHE A 57 -0.33 0.70 8.98
C PHE A 57 -1.27 -0.05 9.93
N LEU A 58 -2.23 -0.82 9.39
CA LEU A 58 -3.22 -1.50 10.22
C LEU A 58 -2.61 -2.62 11.07
N HIS A 59 -1.85 -3.53 10.45
CA HIS A 59 -1.46 -4.79 11.09
C HIS A 59 -0.09 -4.75 11.77
N ASP A 60 0.83 -3.93 11.27
CA ASP A 60 2.21 -3.95 11.74
C ASP A 60 2.55 -2.77 12.67
N ILE A 61 1.83 -1.64 12.52
CA ILE A 61 2.04 -0.41 13.31
C ILE A 61 0.83 -0.09 14.22
N ASN A 62 -0.32 -0.75 13.99
CA ASN A 62 -1.59 -0.46 14.67
C ASN A 62 -2.06 1.01 14.49
N ASP A 63 -1.71 1.61 13.35
CA ASP A 63 -2.12 2.96 12.95
C ASP A 63 -3.32 2.88 12.01
N ARG A 64 -4.49 2.75 12.63
CA ARG A 64 -5.76 2.59 11.90
C ARG A 64 -6.12 3.81 11.05
N GLU A 65 -5.76 5.01 11.48
CA GLU A 65 -6.08 6.25 10.76
C GLU A 65 -5.32 6.32 9.44
N ASN A 66 -4.01 6.07 9.47
CA ASN A 66 -3.22 6.07 8.24
C ASN A 66 -3.51 4.86 7.35
N ALA A 67 -3.97 3.74 7.92
CA ALA A 67 -4.48 2.62 7.13
C ALA A 67 -5.72 3.00 6.31
N ILE A 68 -6.72 3.60 6.96
CA ILE A 68 -7.93 4.11 6.29
C ILE A 68 -7.54 5.11 5.21
N LYS A 69 -6.67 6.07 5.52
CA LYS A 69 -6.22 7.08 4.55
C LYS A 69 -5.58 6.45 3.31
N ALA A 70 -4.71 5.46 3.48
CA ALA A 70 -4.06 4.78 2.36
C ALA A 70 -5.08 4.05 1.44
N TRP A 71 -6.12 3.46 2.02
CA TRP A 71 -7.18 2.80 1.25
C TRP A 71 -8.19 3.78 0.66
N GLU A 72 -8.44 4.92 1.29
CA GLU A 72 -9.20 6.02 0.67
C GLU A 72 -8.45 6.59 -0.53
N ASP A 73 -7.13 6.77 -0.42
CA ASP A 73 -6.28 7.17 -1.54
C ASP A 73 -6.37 6.14 -2.69
N LEU A 74 -6.37 4.83 -2.39
CA LEU A 74 -6.62 3.77 -3.38
C LEU A 74 -7.98 3.91 -4.03
N LEU A 75 -9.04 4.17 -3.26
CA LEU A 75 -10.40 4.29 -3.77
C LEU A 75 -10.60 5.53 -4.66
N ARG A 76 -9.79 6.59 -4.49
CA ARG A 76 -9.77 7.72 -5.43
C ARG A 76 -9.16 7.34 -6.79
N VAL A 77 -8.27 6.35 -6.82
CA VAL A 77 -7.65 5.82 -8.05
C VAL A 77 -8.56 4.79 -8.71
N ASN A 78 -9.08 3.85 -7.92
CA ASN A 78 -10.00 2.80 -8.36
C ASN A 78 -11.12 2.60 -7.31
N PRO A 79 -12.33 3.16 -7.55
CA PRO A 79 -13.46 3.01 -6.65
C PRO A 79 -13.95 1.57 -6.48
N MET A 80 -13.63 0.68 -7.43
CA MET A 80 -14.00 -0.74 -7.42
C MET A 80 -12.83 -1.64 -7.03
N ALA A 81 -11.77 -1.09 -6.41
CA ALA A 81 -10.64 -1.87 -5.92
C ALA A 81 -11.13 -2.98 -4.99
N LYS A 82 -10.58 -4.19 -5.18
CA LYS A 82 -10.93 -5.39 -4.42
C LYS A 82 -9.74 -5.88 -3.61
N VAL A 83 -10.01 -6.44 -2.45
CA VAL A 83 -9.03 -7.24 -1.71
C VAL A 83 -8.88 -8.62 -2.36
N GLN A 84 -7.92 -9.42 -1.90
CA GLN A 84 -7.65 -10.74 -2.49
C GLN A 84 -8.84 -11.71 -2.44
N SER A 85 -9.72 -11.60 -1.44
CA SER A 85 -10.96 -12.41 -1.34
C SER A 85 -12.05 -11.98 -2.34
N GLY A 86 -11.88 -10.85 -3.03
CA GLY A 86 -12.86 -10.29 -3.97
C GLY A 86 -13.81 -9.26 -3.38
N GLU A 87 -13.80 -9.07 -2.06
CA GLU A 87 -14.56 -8.00 -1.37
C GLU A 87 -14.03 -6.61 -1.77
N LEU A 88 -14.90 -5.60 -1.75
CA LEU A 88 -14.50 -4.24 -2.09
C LEU A 88 -13.67 -3.62 -0.96
N VAL A 89 -12.62 -2.87 -1.32
CA VAL A 89 -11.83 -2.09 -0.37
C VAL A 89 -12.71 -1.05 0.35
N MET A 90 -13.75 -0.54 -0.32
CA MET A 90 -14.73 0.34 0.31
C MET A 90 -15.41 -0.32 1.52
N GLU A 91 -15.81 -1.59 1.40
CA GLU A 91 -16.45 -2.33 2.49
C GLU A 91 -15.47 -2.56 3.65
N LEU A 92 -14.20 -2.89 3.34
CA LEU A 92 -13.14 -2.96 4.33
C LEU A 92 -13.01 -1.64 5.11
N VAL A 93 -12.92 -0.50 4.41
CA VAL A 93 -12.81 0.81 5.04
C VAL A 93 -14.03 1.13 5.92
N GLN A 94 -15.25 0.86 5.44
CA GLN A 94 -16.46 1.07 6.22
C GLN A 94 -16.53 0.17 7.45
N ASN A 95 -16.17 -1.11 7.31
CA ASN A 95 -16.12 -2.06 8.41
C ASN A 95 -15.11 -1.63 9.47
N ILE A 96 -13.93 -1.16 9.05
CA ILE A 96 -12.94 -0.62 9.96
C ILE A 96 -13.50 0.62 10.63
N LYS A 97 -14.06 1.61 9.93
CA LYS A 97 -14.64 2.82 10.58
C LYS A 97 -15.76 2.48 11.56
N ARG A 98 -16.66 1.56 11.21
CA ARG A 98 -17.80 1.11 12.02
C ARG A 98 -17.38 0.31 13.25
N LYS A 99 -16.28 -0.46 13.19
CA LYS A 99 -15.66 -1.11 14.36
C LYS A 99 -14.99 -0.12 15.31
N LYS A 100 -15.43 1.14 15.36
CA LYS A 100 -15.30 1.97 16.57
C LYS A 100 -16.33 1.43 17.56
N LEU A 101 -15.94 0.51 18.42
CA LEU A 101 -16.72 0.04 19.55
C LEU A 101 -15.74 -0.21 20.71
N PRO A 102 -16.22 -0.03 21.95
CA PRO A 102 -16.00 1.12 22.85
C PRO A 102 -14.56 1.32 23.33
#